data_AF-A0A329RA26-F1
#
_entry.id   AF-A0A329RA26-F1
#
_cell.length_a   1.000
_cell.length_b   1.000
_cell.length_c   1.000
_cell.angle_alpha   90.00
_cell.angle_beta   90.00
_cell.angle_gamma   90.00
#
_symmetry.space_group_name_H-M   'P 1'
#
loop_
_entity.id
_entity.type
_entity.pdbx_description
1 polymer ?
#
loop_
_entity_poly.entity_id
_entity_poly.type
_entity_poly.pdbx_seq_one_letter_code
_entity_poly.pdbx_strand_id
1 'polypeptide(L)'
;MAKRFGLDSGAALMAEGSEVLNNHIVNKMEVALGGELPQMDVRFKNLSLSADIVVVEDDGSKNELPTLPNTVKKAFVGPKKHTVRKEILKNISGVFQPGKLTLLLGQPGSGKSALMKVLAGRFPMSKNITLEGDITFNSVKREQILKTLPQFAAYVNQRDKHFPTLTVKETLQFAHAFCGGEMARRGEELLSKGSQQQNLEALELANAVFSNFPEIILQQLGLKICQDTIVGDAMMRGISGGERKRVTTGEMEFGMKYASFMDEISTGLDSAATFDIITTQRSIAHRLHKNIVIALLQPSPEVFALFDDVMILNDGELMYHGPCDCVQGYFDSLGFACPVGRDIADYLLDLGTQEQYRYQTREAPRGKHPRSPKEFAEIFKQSDIHLGMLKALDAPHQPKLLATIEKHMNPTPEFHQGFLESTMSLFRRQLMITYRNKPFVFGRLLMIGVMGLLYCSTFYKFDPTQVSVVMGVIFSSIMFLSMGQSSQVPTYLAERDIFYKQRGANFYRTASYVLAQSVGQIPLAIAETLI
;
A
#
# COMPACT_ATOMS: atom_id res chain seq x y z
N MET A 1 -2.70 -10.81 -40.69
CA MET A 1 -2.96 -9.36 -40.57
C MET A 1 -3.06 -9.04 -39.09
N ALA A 2 -2.09 -8.35 -38.50
CA ALA A 2 -2.22 -7.86 -37.13
C ALA A 2 -3.30 -6.79 -37.11
N LYS A 3 -4.39 -7.00 -36.35
CA LYS A 3 -5.43 -5.97 -36.16
C LYS A 3 -4.81 -4.79 -35.41
N ARG A 4 -5.01 -3.57 -35.93
CA ARG A 4 -4.59 -2.34 -35.25
C ARG A 4 -5.56 -2.10 -34.08
N PHE A 5 -5.05 -2.02 -32.86
CA PHE A 5 -5.80 -1.49 -31.74
C PHE A 5 -6.17 -0.03 -32.01
N GLY A 6 -7.37 0.38 -31.60
CA GLY A 6 -7.70 1.80 -31.56
C GLY A 6 -6.90 2.46 -30.42
N LEU A 7 -6.04 3.40 -30.75
CA LEU A 7 -5.19 4.11 -29.77
C LEU A 7 -5.89 5.33 -29.14
N ASP A 8 -7.13 5.61 -29.57
CA ASP A 8 -7.83 6.87 -29.27
C ASP A 8 -8.43 6.91 -27.86
N SER A 9 -8.66 5.77 -27.20
CA SER A 9 -9.24 5.71 -25.86
C SER A 9 -8.85 4.44 -25.10
N GLY A 10 -8.93 4.48 -23.76
CA GLY A 10 -8.68 3.29 -22.94
C GLY A 10 -9.66 2.15 -23.24
N ALA A 11 -10.91 2.48 -23.56
CA ALA A 11 -11.92 1.50 -23.96
C ALA A 11 -11.58 0.80 -25.29
N ALA A 12 -10.99 1.52 -26.25
CA ALA A 12 -10.54 0.95 -27.52
C ALA A 12 -9.32 0.05 -27.34
N LEU A 13 -8.38 0.45 -26.47
CA LEU A 13 -7.21 -0.37 -26.10
C LEU A 13 -7.62 -1.68 -25.40
N MET A 14 -8.69 -1.63 -24.59
CA MET A 14 -9.19 -2.77 -23.82
C MET A 14 -10.32 -3.55 -24.52
N ALA A 15 -10.64 -3.23 -25.78
CA ALA A 15 -11.77 -3.83 -26.49
C ALA A 15 -11.64 -5.36 -26.67
N GLU A 16 -10.41 -5.85 -26.83
CA GLU A 16 -10.09 -7.28 -26.95
C GLU A 16 -9.73 -7.93 -25.60
N GLY A 17 -9.85 -7.18 -24.49
CA GLY A 17 -9.52 -7.65 -23.14
C GLY A 17 -8.11 -7.29 -22.66
N SER A 18 -7.92 -7.30 -21.33
CA SER A 18 -6.65 -6.95 -20.67
C SER A 18 -5.50 -7.86 -21.08
N GLU A 19 -5.79 -9.14 -21.27
CA GLU A 19 -4.83 -10.15 -21.66
C GLU A 19 -4.19 -9.88 -23.02
N VAL A 20 -5.03 -9.58 -24.02
CA VAL A 20 -4.56 -9.31 -25.38
C VAL A 20 -3.79 -8.00 -25.42
N LEU A 21 -4.26 -6.98 -24.70
CA LEU A 21 -3.55 -5.71 -24.55
C LEU A 21 -2.16 -5.91 -23.91
N ASN A 22 -2.06 -6.65 -22.81
CA ASN A 22 -0.79 -6.92 -22.15
C ASN A 22 0.20 -7.63 -23.09
N ASN A 23 -0.24 -8.63 -23.85
CA ASN A 23 0.59 -9.29 -24.85
C ASN A 23 1.02 -8.33 -25.97
N HIS A 24 0.11 -7.45 -26.40
CA HIS A 24 0.43 -6.47 -27.44
C HIS A 24 1.49 -5.46 -26.96
N ILE A 25 1.36 -4.98 -25.73
CA ILE A 25 2.31 -4.09 -25.07
C ILE A 25 3.68 -4.78 -24.98
N VAL A 26 3.75 -6.00 -24.44
CA VAL A 26 5.00 -6.77 -24.31
C VAL A 26 5.68 -6.91 -25.67
N ASN A 27 4.97 -7.45 -26.66
CA ASN A 27 5.55 -7.71 -27.99
C ASN A 27 6.09 -6.44 -28.67
N LYS A 28 5.39 -5.31 -28.54
CA LYS A 28 5.82 -4.05 -29.17
C LYS A 28 6.93 -3.36 -28.39
N MET A 29 6.83 -3.36 -27.06
CA MET A 29 7.83 -2.72 -26.20
C MET A 29 9.15 -3.48 -26.20
N GLU A 30 9.15 -4.81 -26.13
CA GLU A 30 10.38 -5.59 -26.10
C GLU A 30 11.20 -5.46 -27.39
N VAL A 31 10.51 -5.40 -28.54
CA VAL A 31 11.15 -5.15 -29.84
C VAL A 31 11.81 -3.79 -29.87
N ALA A 32 11.15 -2.75 -29.35
CA ALA A 32 11.69 -1.39 -29.36
C ALA A 32 12.73 -1.13 -28.26
N LEU A 33 12.65 -1.84 -27.13
CA LEU A 33 13.66 -1.85 -26.06
C LEU A 33 14.91 -2.66 -26.45
N GLY A 34 14.78 -3.57 -27.42
CA GLY A 34 15.84 -4.50 -27.82
C GLY A 34 16.10 -5.58 -26.77
N GLY A 35 15.08 -5.95 -25.99
CA GLY A 35 15.17 -6.91 -24.88
C GLY A 35 13.87 -7.00 -24.08
N GLU A 36 13.84 -7.92 -23.11
CA GLU A 36 12.66 -8.13 -22.23
C GLU A 36 12.33 -6.90 -21.38
N LEU A 37 11.07 -6.81 -20.94
CA LEU A 37 10.62 -5.77 -20.01
C LEU A 37 11.44 -5.76 -18.69
N PRO A 38 11.57 -4.60 -18.03
CA PRO A 38 12.27 -4.48 -16.75
C PRO A 38 11.63 -5.35 -15.67
N GLN A 39 12.48 -6.10 -14.95
CA GLN A 39 12.08 -7.08 -13.95
C GLN A 39 12.74 -6.79 -12.61
N MET A 40 12.15 -7.27 -11.51
CA MET A 40 12.76 -7.16 -10.18
C MET A 40 12.66 -8.43 -9.36
N ASP A 41 13.80 -8.99 -8.99
CA ASP A 41 13.89 -9.99 -7.93
C ASP A 41 14.02 -9.32 -6.55
N VAL A 42 13.51 -9.98 -5.53
CA VAL A 42 13.64 -9.52 -4.14
C VAL A 42 14.23 -10.67 -3.34
N ARG A 43 15.44 -10.48 -2.82
CA ARG A 43 16.15 -11.49 -2.02
C ARG A 43 16.37 -10.94 -0.63
N PHE A 44 16.18 -11.79 0.38
CA PHE A 44 16.48 -11.45 1.76
C PHE A 44 17.11 -12.64 2.47
N LYS A 45 18.19 -12.37 3.22
CA LYS A 45 18.98 -13.39 3.92
C LYS A 45 19.07 -13.04 5.39
N ASN A 46 18.76 -14.02 6.23
CA ASN A 46 18.84 -13.95 7.68
C ASN A 46 18.11 -12.73 8.28
N LEU A 47 16.96 -12.39 7.71
CA LEU A 47 16.20 -11.20 8.05
C LEU A 47 15.57 -11.36 9.43
N SER A 48 15.95 -10.48 10.37
CA SER A 48 15.36 -10.41 11.70
C SER A 48 14.87 -9.00 11.98
N LEU A 49 13.67 -8.89 12.55
CA LEU A 49 13.04 -7.61 12.87
C LEU A 49 12.63 -7.63 14.34
N SER A 50 13.19 -6.73 15.12
CA SER A 50 12.88 -6.57 16.55
C SER A 50 12.34 -5.17 16.84
N ALA A 51 11.44 -5.05 17.81
CA ALA A 51 10.98 -3.78 18.34
C ALA A 51 11.09 -3.76 19.86
N ASP A 52 11.74 -2.72 20.40
CA ASP A 52 11.78 -2.44 21.83
C ASP A 52 10.49 -1.71 22.22
N ILE A 53 9.65 -2.41 22.97
CA ILE A 53 8.34 -1.93 23.40
C ILE A 53 8.44 -1.53 24.86
N VAL A 54 8.13 -0.27 25.16
CA VAL A 54 8.01 0.20 26.54
C VAL A 54 6.68 -0.30 27.09
N VAL A 55 6.74 -1.31 27.94
CA VAL A 55 5.59 -1.83 28.65
C VAL A 55 5.47 -1.07 29.96
N VAL A 56 4.31 -0.48 30.17
CA VAL A 56 3.91 0.10 31.44
C VAL A 56 3.28 -1.03 32.25
N GLU A 57 3.92 -1.44 33.34
CA GLU A 57 3.23 -2.29 34.32
C GLU A 57 2.18 -1.42 35.02
N ASP A 58 0.91 -1.68 34.70
CA ASP A 58 -0.16 -1.33 35.62
C ASP A 58 -0.02 -2.29 36.82
N ASP A 59 0.70 -1.85 37.85
CA ASP A 59 0.75 -2.49 39.16
C ASP A 59 -0.69 -2.68 39.65
N GLY A 60 -1.25 -3.89 39.44
CA GLY A 60 -2.32 -4.57 40.19
C GLY A 60 -3.62 -3.83 40.58
N SER A 61 -3.78 -2.56 40.26
CA SER A 61 -4.79 -1.66 40.83
C SER A 61 -6.02 -1.52 39.91
N LYS A 62 -6.39 -2.60 39.21
CA LYS A 62 -7.67 -2.66 38.46
C LYS A 62 -8.90 -2.44 39.35
N ASN A 63 -8.74 -2.46 40.68
CA ASN A 63 -9.82 -2.31 41.66
C ASN A 63 -9.73 -1.04 42.53
N GLU A 64 -8.83 -0.09 42.27
CA GLU A 64 -8.82 1.18 43.02
C GLU A 64 -9.72 2.21 42.33
N LEU A 65 -10.77 2.64 43.03
CA LEU A 65 -11.68 3.70 42.56
C LEU A 65 -10.89 4.97 42.20
N PRO A 66 -11.25 5.66 41.11
CA PRO A 66 -10.58 6.89 40.67
C PRO A 66 -10.97 8.04 41.59
N THR A 67 -10.36 8.09 42.77
CA THR A 67 -10.50 9.19 43.71
C THR A 67 -9.41 10.22 43.47
N LEU A 68 -9.70 11.51 43.74
CA LEU A 68 -8.73 12.61 43.59
C LEU A 68 -7.35 12.30 44.23
N PRO A 69 -7.26 11.70 45.44
CA PRO A 69 -5.97 11.36 46.04
C PRO A 69 -5.21 10.29 45.24
N ASN A 70 -5.90 9.27 44.72
CA ASN A 70 -5.28 8.19 43.95
C ASN A 70 -4.76 8.71 42.60
N THR A 71 -5.47 9.63 41.95
CA THR A 71 -5.04 10.26 40.70
C THR A 71 -3.81 11.15 40.91
N VAL A 72 -3.78 11.93 42.00
CA VAL A 72 -2.59 12.74 42.36
C VAL A 72 -1.40 11.84 42.68
N LYS A 73 -1.61 10.76 43.45
CA LYS A 73 -0.56 9.77 43.74
C LYS A 73 0.00 9.11 42.47
N LYS A 74 -0.86 8.76 41.51
CA LYS A 74 -0.45 8.24 40.17
C LYS A 74 0.29 9.28 39.32
N ALA A 75 0.00 10.57 39.49
CA ALA A 75 0.72 11.64 38.79
C ALA A 75 2.14 11.86 39.35
N PHE A 76 2.34 11.65 40.66
CA PHE A 76 3.65 11.79 41.31
C PHE A 76 4.50 10.50 41.27
N VAL A 77 3.89 9.33 41.34
CA VAL A 77 4.55 8.02 41.18
C VAL A 77 4.29 7.55 39.76
N GLY A 78 5.13 8.02 38.83
CA GLY A 78 5.03 7.61 37.43
C GLY A 78 5.12 6.09 37.29
N PRO A 79 4.43 5.49 36.30
CA PRO A 79 4.43 4.05 36.12
C PRO A 79 5.85 3.51 35.94
N LYS A 80 6.14 2.35 36.53
CA LYS A 80 7.36 1.61 36.22
C LYS A 80 7.31 1.20 34.75
N LYS A 81 8.22 1.79 33.97
CA LYS A 81 8.40 1.49 32.55
C LYS A 81 9.52 0.47 32.45
N HIS A 82 9.23 -0.71 31.91
CA HIS A 82 10.26 -1.66 31.51
C HIS A 82 10.20 -1.86 30.00
N THR A 83 11.36 -2.03 29.37
CA THR A 83 11.46 -2.22 27.93
C THR A 83 11.54 -3.71 27.63
N VAL A 84 10.60 -4.23 26.85
CA VAL A 84 10.60 -5.62 26.36
C VAL A 84 10.96 -5.62 24.89
N ARG A 85 12.02 -6.34 24.52
CA ARG A 85 12.36 -6.57 23.10
C ARG A 85 11.43 -7.65 22.53
N LYS A 86 10.63 -7.27 21.54
CA LYS A 86 9.75 -8.19 20.80
C LYS A 86 10.32 -8.47 19.42
N GLU A 87 10.63 -9.73 19.15
CA GLU A 87 11.01 -10.20 17.82
C GLU A 87 9.75 -10.43 16.98
N ILE A 88 9.66 -9.74 15.85
CA ILE A 88 8.54 -9.80 14.90
C ILE A 88 8.85 -10.77 13.75
N LEU A 89 10.10 -10.78 13.28
CA LEU A 89 10.62 -11.72 12.28
C LEU A 89 11.91 -12.32 12.83
N LYS A 90 12.08 -13.63 12.68
CA LYS A 90 13.14 -14.40 13.32
C LYS A 90 13.96 -15.13 12.25
N ASN A 91 15.06 -14.49 11.83
CA ASN A 91 16.08 -15.07 10.94
C ASN A 91 15.51 -15.76 9.68
N ILE A 92 14.65 -15.06 8.94
CA ILE A 92 14.00 -15.62 7.74
C ILE A 92 14.82 -15.33 6.48
N SER A 93 14.88 -16.30 5.58
CA SER A 93 15.52 -16.15 4.27
C SER A 93 14.56 -16.55 3.16
N GLY A 94 14.61 -15.87 2.03
CA GLY A 94 13.70 -16.12 0.93
C GLY A 94 14.03 -15.33 -0.33
N VAL A 95 13.45 -15.80 -1.44
CA VAL A 95 13.56 -15.15 -2.75
C VAL A 95 12.18 -15.07 -3.39
N PHE A 96 11.84 -13.88 -3.88
CA PHE A 96 10.70 -13.67 -4.75
C PHE A 96 11.22 -13.38 -6.16
N GLN A 97 10.86 -14.26 -7.10
CA GLN A 97 11.37 -14.22 -8.46
C GLN A 97 10.44 -13.40 -9.38
N PRO A 98 10.98 -12.74 -10.42
CA PRO A 98 10.15 -12.10 -11.44
C PRO A 98 9.22 -13.10 -12.12
N GLY A 99 8.04 -12.64 -12.51
CA GLY A 99 7.06 -13.44 -13.23
C GLY A 99 6.29 -14.45 -12.39
N LYS A 100 6.43 -14.42 -11.06
CA LYS A 100 5.72 -15.32 -10.15
C LYS A 100 4.68 -14.60 -9.30
N LEU A 101 3.59 -15.31 -9.04
CA LEU A 101 2.59 -14.96 -8.05
C LEU A 101 2.81 -15.80 -6.78
N THR A 102 3.21 -15.16 -5.68
CA THR A 102 3.50 -15.84 -4.40
C THR A 102 2.42 -15.55 -3.36
N LEU A 103 1.90 -16.60 -2.74
CA LEU A 103 0.97 -16.53 -1.62
C LEU A 103 1.73 -16.42 -0.30
N LEU A 104 1.35 -15.45 0.55
CA LEU A 104 1.88 -15.33 1.91
C LEU A 104 0.80 -15.75 2.92
N LEU A 105 0.96 -16.92 3.52
CA LEU A 105 0.08 -17.47 4.55
C LEU A 105 0.66 -17.31 5.95
N GLY A 106 -0.22 -17.29 6.94
CA GLY A 106 0.13 -17.27 8.35
C GLY A 106 -0.98 -16.71 9.21
N GLN A 107 -0.99 -17.06 10.48
CA GLN A 107 -1.98 -16.56 11.44
C GLN A 107 -1.86 -15.03 11.63
N PRO A 108 -2.92 -14.34 12.09
CA PRO A 108 -2.81 -12.94 12.51
C PRO A 108 -1.67 -12.76 13.52
N GLY A 109 -0.82 -11.76 13.29
CA GLY A 109 0.36 -11.52 14.13
C GLY A 109 1.62 -12.33 13.79
N SER A 110 1.58 -13.22 12.78
CA SER A 110 2.76 -14.03 12.38
C SER A 110 3.89 -13.26 11.69
N GLY A 111 3.72 -11.96 11.42
CA GLY A 111 4.74 -11.12 10.79
C GLY A 111 4.53 -10.82 9.30
N LYS A 112 3.46 -11.33 8.65
CA LYS A 112 3.18 -11.12 7.20
C LYS A 112 3.27 -9.65 6.76
N SER A 113 2.47 -8.79 7.38
CA SER A 113 2.42 -7.36 7.08
C SER A 113 3.74 -6.67 7.41
N ALA A 114 4.48 -7.14 8.42
CA ALA A 114 5.78 -6.59 8.77
C ALA A 114 6.82 -6.91 7.67
N LEU A 115 6.87 -8.17 7.21
CA LEU A 115 7.74 -8.60 6.11
C LEU A 115 7.46 -7.79 4.84
N MET A 116 6.19 -7.72 4.40
CA MET A 116 5.83 -6.97 3.20
C MET A 116 6.19 -5.47 3.31
N LYS A 117 5.95 -4.84 4.46
CA LYS A 117 6.33 -3.44 4.68
C LYS A 117 7.84 -3.24 4.67
N VAL A 118 8.61 -4.19 5.24
CA VAL A 118 10.08 -4.14 5.24
C VAL A 118 10.60 -4.21 3.80
N LEU A 119 10.08 -5.15 3.00
CA LEU A 119 10.47 -5.34 1.59
C LEU A 119 9.98 -4.20 0.68
N ALA A 120 8.85 -3.58 0.97
CA ALA A 120 8.38 -2.42 0.20
C ALA A 120 9.00 -1.08 0.66
N GLY A 121 9.91 -1.08 1.63
CA GLY A 121 10.49 0.13 2.22
C GLY A 121 9.49 0.99 3.01
N ARG A 122 8.36 0.41 3.42
CA ARG A 122 7.26 1.08 4.15
C ARG A 122 7.29 0.87 5.66
N PHE A 123 8.15 -0.01 6.16
CA PHE A 123 8.23 -0.24 7.59
C PHE A 123 8.83 1.00 8.28
N PRO A 124 8.15 1.59 9.28
CA PRO A 124 8.66 2.77 9.96
C PRO A 124 9.91 2.38 10.76
N MET A 125 11.08 2.90 10.39
CA MET A 125 12.32 2.65 11.10
C MET A 125 12.54 3.74 12.15
N SER A 126 12.03 3.54 13.37
CA SER A 126 12.27 4.40 14.53
C SER A 126 13.43 3.85 15.39
N LYS A 127 13.93 4.67 16.34
CA LYS A 127 15.09 4.32 17.19
C LYS A 127 14.94 3.03 17.99
N ASN A 128 13.70 2.60 18.25
CA ASN A 128 13.36 1.40 19.00
C ASN A 128 13.13 0.18 18.11
N ILE A 129 13.52 0.24 16.84
CA ILE A 129 13.34 -0.85 15.87
C ILE A 129 14.70 -1.24 15.33
N THR A 130 15.00 -2.53 15.41
CA THR A 130 16.23 -3.12 14.90
C THR A 130 15.90 -4.05 13.75
N LEU A 131 16.55 -3.82 12.61
CA LEU A 131 16.48 -4.68 11.44
C LEU A 131 17.86 -5.26 11.19
N GLU A 132 17.96 -6.58 11.16
CA GLU A 132 19.18 -7.34 10.92
C GLU A 132 18.99 -8.23 9.68
N GLY A 133 20.09 -8.60 9.03
CA GLY A 133 20.08 -9.35 7.77
C GLY A 133 20.23 -8.46 6.53
N ASP A 134 20.32 -9.10 5.37
CA ASP A 134 20.55 -8.43 4.09
C ASP A 134 19.28 -8.49 3.22
N ILE A 135 18.94 -7.38 2.56
CA ILE A 135 17.87 -7.31 1.55
C ILE A 135 18.44 -6.70 0.28
N THR A 136 18.25 -7.37 -0.85
CA THR A 136 18.68 -6.89 -2.16
C THR A 136 17.55 -6.94 -3.20
N PHE A 137 17.62 -5.99 -4.14
CA PHE A 137 16.72 -5.86 -5.27
C PHE A 137 17.57 -5.83 -6.54
N ASN A 138 17.50 -6.87 -7.37
CA ASN A 138 18.34 -7.02 -8.58
C ASN A 138 19.87 -6.99 -8.34
N SER A 139 20.34 -7.15 -7.10
CA SER A 139 21.73 -6.95 -6.60
C SER A 139 21.95 -5.65 -5.83
N VAL A 140 21.05 -4.67 -5.92
CA VAL A 140 21.19 -3.41 -5.20
C VAL A 140 20.74 -3.58 -3.75
N LYS A 141 21.58 -3.16 -2.80
CA LYS A 141 21.23 -3.21 -1.38
C LYS A 141 20.09 -2.25 -1.06
N ARG A 142 19.20 -2.65 -0.16
CA ARG A 142 18.05 -1.84 0.27
C ARG A 142 18.44 -0.42 0.66
N GLU A 143 19.55 -0.24 1.37
CA GLU A 143 19.97 1.07 1.89
C GLU A 143 20.27 2.07 0.78
N GLN A 144 20.72 1.59 -0.38
CA GLN A 144 21.09 2.43 -1.52
C GLN A 144 19.85 2.93 -2.28
N ILE A 145 18.79 2.13 -2.33
CA ILE A 145 17.57 2.46 -3.08
C ILE A 145 16.38 2.85 -2.21
N LEU A 146 16.51 2.86 -0.88
CA LEU A 146 15.37 3.03 0.03
C LEU A 146 14.48 4.25 -0.30
N LYS A 147 15.09 5.36 -0.74
CA LYS A 147 14.37 6.58 -1.11
C LYS A 147 13.56 6.40 -2.40
N THR A 148 14.10 5.73 -3.41
CA THR A 148 13.45 5.51 -4.71
C THR A 148 12.65 4.20 -4.77
N LEU A 149 12.84 3.30 -3.81
CA LEU A 149 12.20 1.98 -3.74
C LEU A 149 10.68 2.01 -3.92
N PRO A 150 9.92 2.97 -3.35
CA PRO A 150 8.48 3.07 -3.61
C PRO A 150 8.11 3.30 -5.08
N GLN A 151 9.07 3.72 -5.93
CA GLN A 151 8.86 3.82 -7.37
C GLN A 151 8.84 2.46 -8.07
N PHE A 152 9.53 1.45 -7.52
CA PHE A 152 9.65 0.11 -8.10
C PHE A 152 8.85 -0.96 -7.34
N ALA A 153 8.64 -0.76 -6.03
CA ALA A 153 7.90 -1.66 -5.15
C ALA A 153 6.60 -1.02 -4.67
N ALA A 154 5.46 -1.56 -5.11
CA ALA A 154 4.15 -1.20 -4.61
C ALA A 154 3.84 -1.92 -3.30
N TYR A 155 3.11 -1.24 -2.40
CA TYR A 155 2.53 -1.85 -1.21
C TYR A 155 1.07 -1.47 -1.12
N VAL A 156 0.18 -2.45 -1.29
CA VAL A 156 -1.27 -2.27 -1.16
C VAL A 156 -1.62 -2.56 0.30
N ASN A 157 -2.09 -1.52 1.00
CA ASN A 157 -2.44 -1.60 2.41
C ASN A 157 -3.65 -2.50 2.66
N GLN A 158 -3.71 -3.09 3.86
CA GLN A 158 -4.90 -3.77 4.38
C GLN A 158 -6.10 -2.82 4.51
N ARG A 159 -5.86 -1.57 4.97
CA ARG A 159 -6.90 -0.55 5.16
C ARG A 159 -7.02 0.37 3.95
N ASP A 160 -8.23 0.46 3.42
CA ASP A 160 -8.56 1.32 2.28
C ASP A 160 -8.92 2.74 2.73
N LYS A 161 -7.93 3.63 2.77
CA LYS A 161 -8.10 5.03 3.17
C LYS A 161 -8.02 5.94 1.96
N HIS A 162 -9.12 6.59 1.62
CA HIS A 162 -9.24 7.50 0.47
C HIS A 162 -9.94 8.79 0.88
N PHE A 163 -9.83 9.84 0.04
CA PHE A 163 -10.61 11.05 0.26
C PHE A 163 -12.08 10.77 -0.08
N PRO A 164 -13.01 10.91 0.88
CA PRO A 164 -14.39 10.45 0.71
C PRO A 164 -15.16 11.24 -0.36
N THR A 165 -14.77 12.50 -0.59
CA THR A 165 -15.44 13.43 -1.53
C THR A 165 -14.94 13.32 -2.97
N LEU A 166 -13.88 12.54 -3.23
CA LEU A 166 -13.36 12.33 -4.59
C LEU A 166 -14.04 11.13 -5.24
N THR A 167 -14.18 11.16 -6.55
CA THR A 167 -14.66 10.02 -7.32
C THR A 167 -13.57 8.97 -7.50
N VAL A 168 -13.97 7.76 -7.89
CA VAL A 168 -13.03 6.70 -8.25
C VAL A 168 -12.10 7.16 -9.37
N LYS A 169 -12.66 7.74 -10.44
CA LYS A 169 -11.90 8.26 -11.58
C LYS A 169 -10.90 9.33 -11.16
N GLU A 170 -11.31 10.31 -10.35
CA GLU A 170 -10.43 11.37 -9.86
C GLU A 170 -9.28 10.83 -9.00
N THR A 171 -9.56 9.81 -8.17
CA THR A 171 -8.54 9.17 -7.32
C THR A 171 -7.46 8.50 -8.18
N LEU A 172 -7.86 7.79 -9.23
CA LEU A 172 -6.92 7.13 -10.13
C LEU A 172 -6.18 8.11 -11.05
N GLN A 173 -6.86 9.15 -11.55
CA GLN A 173 -6.22 10.23 -12.32
C GLN A 173 -5.19 10.98 -11.47
N PHE A 174 -5.48 11.19 -10.19
CA PHE A 174 -4.51 11.76 -9.26
C PHE A 174 -3.28 10.87 -9.14
N ALA A 175 -3.44 9.56 -8.88
CA ALA A 175 -2.31 8.63 -8.81
C ALA A 175 -1.48 8.61 -10.10
N HIS A 176 -2.14 8.60 -11.26
CA HIS A 176 -1.49 8.66 -12.57
C HIS A 176 -0.64 9.92 -12.75
N ALA A 177 -1.15 11.09 -12.37
CA ALA A 177 -0.42 12.36 -12.50
C ALA A 177 0.91 12.34 -11.73
N PHE A 178 0.96 11.68 -10.56
CA PHE A 178 2.16 11.64 -9.70
C PHE A 178 3.11 10.48 -9.99
N CYS A 179 2.61 9.37 -10.56
CA CYS A 179 3.40 8.16 -10.78
C CYS A 179 3.75 7.90 -12.24
N GLY A 180 3.15 8.64 -13.17
CA GLY A 180 3.20 8.33 -14.59
C GLY A 180 4.37 8.94 -15.38
N GLY A 181 5.00 9.99 -14.88
CA GLY A 181 5.81 10.86 -15.75
C GLY A 181 7.07 10.25 -16.39
N GLU A 182 7.47 9.02 -16.08
CA GLU A 182 8.71 8.43 -16.60
C GLU A 182 8.61 7.95 -18.05
N MET A 183 7.57 7.18 -18.42
CA MET A 183 7.39 6.73 -19.82
C MET A 183 7.21 7.90 -20.78
N ALA A 184 6.44 8.93 -20.39
CA ALA A 184 6.25 10.11 -21.22
C ALA A 184 7.53 10.94 -21.41
N ARG A 185 8.49 10.87 -20.46
CA ARG A 185 9.76 11.63 -20.55
C ARG A 185 10.89 10.87 -21.20
N ARG A 186 10.94 9.54 -21.03
CA ARG A 186 12.05 8.69 -21.45
C ARG A 186 11.67 7.61 -22.46
N GLY A 187 10.40 7.57 -22.88
CA GLY A 187 9.92 6.62 -23.88
C GLY A 187 10.73 6.69 -25.19
N GLU A 188 11.02 7.90 -25.67
CA GLU A 188 11.82 8.12 -26.90
C GLU A 188 13.25 7.61 -26.77
N GLU A 189 13.87 7.78 -25.61
CA GLU A 189 15.23 7.30 -25.32
C GLU A 189 15.27 5.76 -25.22
N LEU A 190 14.31 5.19 -24.48
CA LEU A 190 14.25 3.77 -24.17
C LEU A 190 13.82 2.92 -25.38
N LEU A 191 12.87 3.40 -26.18
CA LEU A 191 12.28 2.68 -27.32
C LEU A 191 13.02 2.98 -28.63
N SER A 192 14.35 2.84 -28.62
CA SER A 192 15.22 3.26 -29.73
C SER A 192 15.99 2.12 -30.41
N LYS A 193 15.80 0.86 -29.99
CA LYS A 193 16.62 -0.29 -30.42
C LYS A 193 16.03 -1.09 -31.59
N GLY A 194 14.74 -0.95 -31.87
CA GLY A 194 14.10 -1.56 -33.04
C GLY A 194 14.33 -0.78 -34.34
N SER A 195 13.66 -1.17 -35.42
CA SER A 195 13.65 -0.38 -36.66
C SER A 195 12.92 0.95 -36.46
N GLN A 196 13.19 1.96 -37.30
CA GLN A 196 12.59 3.30 -37.17
C GLN A 196 11.04 3.25 -37.13
N GLN A 197 10.44 2.39 -37.95
CA GLN A 197 8.99 2.20 -37.96
C GLN A 197 8.48 1.47 -36.71
N GLN A 198 9.20 0.45 -36.23
CA GLN A 198 8.83 -0.29 -35.01
C GLN A 198 8.94 0.58 -33.76
N ASN A 199 9.97 1.41 -33.67
CA ASN A 199 10.17 2.35 -32.56
C ASN A 199 9.06 3.39 -32.52
N LEU A 200 8.66 3.93 -33.67
CA LEU A 200 7.56 4.89 -33.76
C LEU A 200 6.24 4.26 -33.33
N GLU A 201 5.92 3.05 -33.82
CA GLU A 201 4.71 2.33 -33.41
C GLU A 201 4.70 2.00 -31.91
N ALA A 202 5.85 1.60 -31.35
CA ALA A 202 5.97 1.30 -29.92
C ALA A 202 5.83 2.57 -29.06
N LEU A 203 6.37 3.69 -29.53
CA LEU A 203 6.26 4.99 -28.85
C LEU A 203 4.82 5.52 -28.88
N GLU A 204 4.15 5.43 -30.03
CA GLU A 204 2.73 5.79 -30.17
C GLU A 204 1.86 4.94 -29.24
N LEU A 205 2.09 3.61 -29.21
CA LEU A 205 1.40 2.71 -28.30
C LEU A 205 1.67 3.07 -26.83
N ALA A 206 2.94 3.31 -26.47
CA ALA A 206 3.33 3.67 -25.12
C ALA A 206 2.64 4.97 -24.67
N ASN A 207 2.64 6.00 -25.53
CA ASN A 207 1.98 7.27 -25.26
C ASN A 207 0.45 7.14 -25.14
N ALA A 208 -0.17 6.30 -25.98
CA ALA A 208 -1.61 6.04 -25.93
C ALA A 208 -2.01 5.28 -24.66
N VAL A 209 -1.27 4.21 -24.31
CA VAL A 209 -1.44 3.45 -23.08
C VAL A 209 -1.25 4.36 -21.87
N PHE A 210 -0.22 5.21 -21.91
CA PHE A 210 0.07 6.15 -20.84
C PHE A 210 -1.06 7.16 -20.63
N SER A 211 -1.47 7.87 -21.67
CA SER A 211 -2.48 8.93 -21.59
C SER A 211 -3.84 8.39 -21.14
N ASN A 212 -4.15 7.15 -21.52
CA ASN A 212 -5.39 6.47 -21.18
C ASN A 212 -5.25 5.48 -20.01
N PHE A 213 -4.12 5.48 -19.30
CA PHE A 213 -3.83 4.49 -18.26
C PHE A 213 -4.88 4.45 -17.15
N PRO A 214 -5.42 5.60 -16.65
CA PRO A 214 -6.52 5.57 -15.69
C PRO A 214 -7.75 4.81 -16.18
N GLU A 215 -8.11 4.95 -17.46
CA GLU A 215 -9.26 4.25 -18.05
C GLU A 215 -9.00 2.76 -18.24
N ILE A 216 -7.77 2.40 -18.63
CA ILE A 216 -7.32 1.00 -18.72
C ILE A 216 -7.45 0.34 -17.35
N ILE A 217 -6.93 0.96 -16.28
CA ILE A 217 -7.02 0.44 -14.91
C ILE A 217 -8.46 0.37 -14.42
N LEU A 218 -9.30 1.38 -14.71
CA LEU A 218 -10.73 1.34 -14.39
C LEU A 218 -11.43 0.12 -15.01
N GLN A 219 -11.12 -0.18 -16.28
CA GLN A 219 -11.72 -1.31 -16.97
C GLN A 219 -11.13 -2.65 -16.49
N GLN A 220 -9.81 -2.73 -16.30
CA GLN A 220 -9.11 -3.92 -15.84
C GLN A 220 -9.56 -4.35 -14.43
N LEU A 221 -9.86 -3.39 -13.56
CA LEU A 221 -10.35 -3.66 -12.21
C LEU A 221 -11.89 -3.74 -12.12
N GLY A 222 -12.60 -3.63 -13.25
CA GLY A 222 -14.06 -3.70 -13.25
C GLY A 222 -14.74 -2.56 -12.46
N LEU A 223 -14.14 -1.36 -12.48
CA LEU A 223 -14.60 -0.15 -11.77
C LEU A 223 -15.35 0.83 -12.70
N LYS A 224 -15.55 0.47 -13.97
CA LYS A 224 -16.18 1.35 -14.98
C LYS A 224 -17.57 1.84 -14.56
N ILE A 225 -18.38 0.99 -13.95
CA ILE A 225 -19.75 1.31 -13.53
C ILE A 225 -19.75 2.39 -12.43
N CYS A 226 -18.78 2.35 -11.52
CA CYS A 226 -18.69 3.25 -10.37
C CYS A 226 -17.65 4.36 -10.53
N GLN A 227 -17.11 4.57 -11.74
CA GLN A 227 -16.00 5.51 -11.99
C GLN A 227 -16.30 6.96 -11.53
N ASP A 228 -17.54 7.43 -11.72
CA ASP A 228 -17.99 8.78 -11.37
C ASP A 228 -18.67 8.85 -9.99
N THR A 229 -18.70 7.72 -9.26
CA THR A 229 -19.23 7.65 -7.90
C THR A 229 -18.15 8.06 -6.91
N ILE A 230 -18.54 8.80 -5.87
CA ILE A 230 -17.63 9.15 -4.77
C ILE A 230 -17.18 7.90 -4.00
N VAL A 231 -15.93 7.90 -3.55
CA VAL A 231 -15.40 6.76 -2.77
C VAL A 231 -16.13 6.62 -1.43
N GLY A 232 -16.48 7.74 -0.80
CA GLY A 232 -17.17 7.78 0.48
C GLY A 232 -16.34 7.23 1.64
N ASP A 233 -16.97 7.21 2.81
CA ASP A 233 -16.43 6.64 4.05
C ASP A 233 -17.56 6.01 4.88
N ALA A 234 -17.36 5.83 6.19
CA ALA A 234 -18.37 5.27 7.08
C ALA A 234 -19.60 6.19 7.28
N MET A 235 -19.44 7.51 7.13
CA MET A 235 -20.47 8.52 7.34
C MET A 235 -21.09 8.99 6.01
N MET A 236 -20.31 8.96 4.93
CA MET A 236 -20.69 9.36 3.59
C MET A 236 -20.79 8.13 2.70
N ARG A 237 -22.02 7.75 2.33
CA ARG A 237 -22.26 6.62 1.42
C ARG A 237 -21.57 6.87 0.08
N GLY A 238 -20.73 5.93 -0.33
CA GLY A 238 -20.06 5.91 -1.63
C GLY A 238 -20.09 4.50 -2.22
N ILE A 239 -18.99 4.10 -2.84
CA ILE A 239 -18.81 2.75 -3.39
C ILE A 239 -18.78 1.67 -2.30
N SER A 240 -19.00 0.42 -2.72
CA SER A 240 -18.94 -0.76 -1.84
C SER A 240 -17.53 -0.99 -1.28
N GLY A 241 -17.42 -1.83 -0.23
CA GLY A 241 -16.14 -2.22 0.34
C GLY A 241 -15.21 -2.87 -0.68
N GLY A 242 -15.77 -3.76 -1.52
CA GLY A 242 -14.99 -4.46 -2.53
C GLY A 242 -14.55 -3.62 -3.71
N GLU A 243 -15.38 -2.67 -4.15
CA GLU A 243 -14.95 -1.65 -5.13
C GLU A 243 -13.83 -0.79 -4.55
N ARG A 244 -13.98 -0.32 -3.30
CA ARG A 244 -12.96 0.49 -2.63
C ARG A 244 -11.62 -0.24 -2.50
N LYS A 245 -11.63 -1.55 -2.27
CA LYS A 245 -10.41 -2.38 -2.27
C LYS A 245 -9.71 -2.38 -3.62
N ARG A 246 -10.47 -2.56 -4.70
CA ARG A 246 -9.97 -2.47 -6.07
C ARG A 246 -9.43 -1.08 -6.39
N VAL A 247 -10.08 0.00 -5.91
CA VAL A 247 -9.53 1.38 -6.03
C VAL A 247 -8.18 1.51 -5.34
N THR A 248 -8.00 0.94 -4.14
CA THR A 248 -6.70 0.95 -3.43
C THR A 248 -5.63 0.21 -4.23
N THR A 249 -5.93 -0.96 -4.78
CA THR A 249 -5.00 -1.69 -5.66
C THR A 249 -4.64 -0.82 -6.86
N GLY A 250 -5.62 -0.27 -7.57
CA GLY A 250 -5.40 0.62 -8.70
C GLY A 250 -4.49 1.79 -8.34
N GLU A 251 -4.83 2.57 -7.32
CA GLU A 251 -4.09 3.76 -6.88
C GLU A 251 -2.63 3.44 -6.56
N MET A 252 -2.34 2.37 -5.83
CA MET A 252 -0.99 2.04 -5.38
C MET A 252 -0.14 1.37 -6.46
N GLU A 253 -0.76 0.79 -7.48
CA GLU A 253 -0.12 0.10 -8.60
C GLU A 253 0.22 1.02 -9.79
N PHE A 254 -0.19 2.30 -9.75
CA PHE A 254 0.18 3.25 -10.80
C PHE A 254 1.69 3.44 -10.92
N GLY A 255 2.16 3.55 -12.17
CA GLY A 255 3.57 3.70 -12.52
C GLY A 255 4.25 2.35 -12.80
N MET A 256 5.56 2.39 -13.03
CA MET A 256 6.35 1.22 -13.42
C MET A 256 6.77 0.40 -12.18
N LYS A 257 5.80 -0.27 -11.55
CA LYS A 257 6.02 -1.13 -10.38
C LYS A 257 6.46 -2.52 -10.83
N TYR A 258 7.66 -2.95 -10.46
CA TYR A 258 8.24 -4.26 -10.80
C TYR A 258 7.95 -5.32 -9.73
N ALA A 259 7.77 -4.90 -8.48
CA ALA A 259 7.25 -5.77 -7.42
C ALA A 259 6.01 -5.16 -6.75
N SER A 260 5.08 -6.02 -6.35
CA SER A 260 3.86 -5.65 -5.66
C SER A 260 3.64 -6.51 -4.43
N PHE A 261 3.50 -5.86 -3.29
CA PHE A 261 3.19 -6.51 -2.01
C PHE A 261 1.78 -6.13 -1.60
N MET A 262 0.87 -7.11 -1.58
CA MET A 262 -0.55 -6.89 -1.38
C MET A 262 -1.01 -7.49 -0.05
N ASP A 263 -1.38 -6.64 0.90
CA ASP A 263 -1.67 -7.06 2.27
C ASP A 263 -3.17 -7.26 2.50
N GLU A 264 -3.57 -8.53 2.70
CA GLU A 264 -4.94 -8.96 2.99
C GLU A 264 -5.96 -8.32 2.04
N ILE A 265 -5.82 -8.66 0.75
CA ILE A 265 -6.67 -8.05 -0.28
C ILE A 265 -8.06 -8.64 -0.40
N SER A 266 -8.32 -9.79 0.21
CA SER A 266 -9.62 -10.49 0.18
C SER A 266 -10.55 -10.13 1.34
N THR A 267 -10.08 -9.44 2.38
CA THR A 267 -10.94 -9.10 3.52
C THR A 267 -12.08 -8.16 3.10
N GLY A 268 -13.32 -8.61 3.31
CA GLY A 268 -14.53 -7.88 2.92
C GLY A 268 -14.96 -8.08 1.46
N LEU A 269 -14.36 -9.05 0.76
CA LEU A 269 -14.79 -9.51 -0.56
C LEU A 269 -15.49 -10.87 -0.48
N ASP A 270 -16.35 -11.15 -1.45
CA ASP A 270 -16.87 -12.47 -1.71
C ASP A 270 -15.85 -13.32 -2.51
N SER A 271 -16.08 -14.64 -2.54
CA SER A 271 -15.14 -15.59 -3.15
C SER A 271 -14.98 -15.37 -4.65
N ALA A 272 -16.06 -15.01 -5.35
CA ALA A 272 -16.04 -14.76 -6.80
C ALA A 272 -15.18 -13.52 -7.15
N ALA A 273 -15.41 -12.38 -6.48
CA ALA A 273 -14.59 -11.20 -6.72
C ALA A 273 -13.12 -11.43 -6.33
N THR A 274 -12.87 -12.22 -5.27
CA THR A 274 -11.51 -12.60 -4.89
C THR A 274 -10.84 -13.40 -6.01
N PHE A 275 -11.51 -14.41 -6.57
CA PHE A 275 -10.98 -15.22 -7.67
C PHE A 275 -10.66 -14.38 -8.92
N ASP A 276 -11.54 -13.46 -9.30
CA ASP A 276 -11.32 -12.58 -10.46
C ASP A 276 -10.11 -11.65 -10.27
N ILE A 277 -9.94 -11.09 -9.06
CA ILE A 277 -8.80 -10.24 -8.73
C ILE A 277 -7.50 -11.05 -8.81
N ILE A 278 -7.45 -12.24 -8.19
CA ILE A 278 -6.24 -13.07 -8.18
C ILE A 278 -5.90 -13.57 -9.57
N THR A 279 -6.89 -13.94 -10.39
CA THR A 279 -6.70 -14.30 -11.80
C THR A 279 -6.08 -13.16 -12.60
N THR A 280 -6.59 -11.94 -12.38
CA THR A 280 -6.04 -10.73 -13.02
C THR A 280 -4.59 -10.49 -12.58
N GLN A 281 -4.28 -10.62 -11.29
CA GLN A 281 -2.91 -10.47 -10.78
C GLN A 281 -1.98 -11.55 -11.32
N ARG A 282 -2.43 -12.80 -11.45
CA ARG A 282 -1.67 -13.89 -12.06
C ARG A 282 -1.29 -13.56 -13.51
N SER A 283 -2.26 -13.10 -14.30
CA SER A 283 -2.05 -12.71 -15.69
C SER A 283 -1.05 -11.56 -15.81
N ILE A 284 -1.12 -10.56 -14.91
CA ILE A 284 -0.14 -9.47 -14.82
C ILE A 284 1.26 -10.00 -14.47
N ALA A 285 1.38 -10.86 -13.45
CA ALA A 285 2.64 -11.43 -13.03
C ALA A 285 3.33 -12.17 -14.18
N HIS A 286 2.62 -13.10 -14.81
CA HIS A 286 3.18 -13.98 -15.83
C HIS A 286 3.52 -13.25 -17.13
N ARG A 287 2.66 -12.31 -17.57
CA ARG A 287 2.83 -11.62 -18.87
C ARG A 287 3.78 -10.42 -18.80
N LEU A 288 3.71 -9.63 -17.72
CA LEU A 288 4.58 -8.46 -17.54
C LEU A 288 5.85 -8.78 -16.76
N HIS A 289 6.10 -10.07 -16.47
CA HIS A 289 7.20 -10.55 -15.63
C HIS A 289 7.29 -9.85 -14.27
N LYS A 290 6.14 -9.45 -13.74
CA LYS A 290 6.05 -8.72 -12.47
C LYS A 290 6.10 -9.69 -11.30
N ASN A 291 6.79 -9.29 -10.24
CA ASN A 291 6.86 -10.05 -9.00
C ASN A 291 5.71 -9.65 -8.07
N ILE A 292 4.75 -10.55 -7.81
CA ILE A 292 3.56 -10.22 -7.02
C ILE A 292 3.48 -11.14 -5.81
N VAL A 293 3.45 -10.55 -4.61
CA VAL A 293 3.30 -11.26 -3.34
C VAL A 293 1.99 -10.81 -2.69
N ILE A 294 1.10 -11.75 -2.41
CA ILE A 294 -0.22 -11.46 -1.85
C ILE A 294 -0.40 -12.21 -0.54
N ALA A 295 -0.70 -11.50 0.55
CA ALA A 295 -1.14 -12.11 1.79
C ALA A 295 -2.66 -12.32 1.77
N LEU A 296 -3.09 -13.56 2.00
CA LEU A 296 -4.51 -13.91 2.18
C LEU A 296 -4.66 -14.63 3.51
N LEU A 297 -5.79 -14.40 4.19
CA LEU A 297 -6.05 -15.04 5.48
C LEU A 297 -6.47 -16.50 5.28
N GLN A 298 -7.53 -16.77 4.51
CA GLN A 298 -8.05 -18.11 4.25
C GLN A 298 -8.60 -18.18 2.81
N PRO A 299 -7.74 -18.37 1.79
CA PRO A 299 -8.19 -18.51 0.42
C PRO A 299 -8.92 -19.84 0.18
N SER A 300 -9.93 -19.82 -0.70
CA SER A 300 -10.56 -21.05 -1.18
C SER A 300 -9.56 -21.90 -2.00
N PRO A 301 -9.81 -23.22 -2.17
CA PRO A 301 -8.93 -24.09 -2.95
C PRO A 301 -8.71 -23.60 -4.39
N GLU A 302 -9.76 -23.09 -5.02
CA GLU A 302 -9.69 -22.51 -6.38
C GLU A 302 -8.74 -21.31 -6.44
N VAL A 303 -8.79 -20.43 -5.42
CA VAL A 303 -7.89 -19.28 -5.32
C VAL A 303 -6.46 -19.72 -4.99
N PHE A 304 -6.29 -20.71 -4.12
CA PHE A 304 -4.99 -21.27 -3.78
C PHE A 304 -4.27 -21.85 -5.01
N ALA A 305 -5.00 -22.55 -5.89
CA ALA A 305 -4.47 -23.12 -7.12
C ALA A 305 -4.00 -22.09 -8.17
N LEU A 306 -4.30 -20.80 -7.98
CA LEU A 306 -3.81 -19.74 -8.84
C LEU A 306 -2.36 -19.32 -8.54
N PHE A 307 -1.83 -19.66 -7.37
CA PHE A 307 -0.49 -19.25 -6.93
C PHE A 307 0.59 -20.20 -7.39
N ASP A 308 1.76 -19.65 -7.74
CA ASP A 308 2.91 -20.45 -8.17
C ASP A 308 3.72 -20.93 -6.97
N ASP A 309 4.01 -20.02 -6.03
CA ASP A 309 4.75 -20.29 -4.79
C ASP A 309 3.91 -19.90 -3.56
N VAL A 310 4.21 -20.53 -2.42
CA VAL A 310 3.64 -20.19 -1.11
C VAL A 310 4.74 -20.03 -0.07
N MET A 311 4.63 -18.98 0.75
CA MET A 311 5.44 -18.72 1.93
C MET A 311 4.54 -18.76 3.17
N ILE A 312 4.90 -19.58 4.16
CA ILE A 312 4.10 -19.77 5.39
C ILE A 312 4.90 -19.25 6.60
N LEU A 313 4.35 -18.23 7.25
CA LEU A 313 4.92 -17.63 8.45
C LEU A 313 4.11 -17.96 9.70
N ASN A 314 4.80 -18.30 10.78
CA ASN A 314 4.19 -18.53 12.09
C ASN A 314 5.03 -17.91 13.21
N ASP A 315 4.44 -16.99 13.98
CA ASP A 315 5.13 -16.23 15.05
C ASP A 315 6.53 -15.69 14.65
N GLY A 316 6.64 -15.14 13.44
CA GLY A 316 7.89 -14.60 12.90
C GLY A 316 8.88 -15.64 12.35
N GLU A 317 8.60 -16.93 12.49
CA GLU A 317 9.39 -18.05 11.97
C GLU A 317 8.87 -18.49 10.59
N LEU A 318 9.77 -19.01 9.75
CA LEU A 318 9.44 -19.51 8.41
C LEU A 318 9.19 -21.02 8.44
N MET A 319 7.94 -21.44 8.23
CA MET A 319 7.59 -22.87 8.18
C MET A 319 7.84 -23.49 6.81
N TYR A 320 7.64 -22.72 5.73
CA TYR A 320 7.78 -23.19 4.36
C TYR A 320 7.93 -22.00 3.40
N HIS A 321 8.76 -22.15 2.36
CA HIS A 321 8.83 -21.27 1.20
C HIS A 321 9.17 -22.07 -0.04
N GLY A 322 8.29 -22.12 -1.02
CA GLY A 322 8.52 -22.86 -2.27
C GLY A 322 7.25 -23.06 -3.10
N PRO A 323 7.28 -23.93 -4.11
CA PRO A 323 6.15 -24.18 -5.01
C PRO A 323 4.91 -24.66 -4.27
N CYS A 324 3.72 -24.26 -4.71
CA CYS A 324 2.46 -24.70 -4.12
C CYS A 324 2.26 -26.22 -4.25
N ASP A 325 2.66 -26.83 -5.36
CA ASP A 325 2.48 -28.26 -5.61
C ASP A 325 3.26 -29.17 -4.65
N CYS A 326 4.35 -28.66 -4.06
CA CYS A 326 5.19 -29.41 -3.14
C CYS A 326 4.79 -29.25 -1.66
N VAL A 327 3.91 -28.30 -1.32
CA VAL A 327 3.62 -27.93 0.06
C VAL A 327 2.96 -29.07 0.84
N GLN A 328 2.02 -29.78 0.22
CA GLN A 328 1.29 -30.86 0.88
C GLN A 328 2.24 -32.04 1.15
N GLY A 329 3.01 -32.46 0.13
CA GLY A 329 4.00 -33.54 0.28
C GLY A 329 5.08 -33.22 1.32
N TYR A 330 5.45 -31.95 1.49
CA TYR A 330 6.35 -31.53 2.56
C TYR A 330 5.76 -31.80 3.94
N PHE A 331 4.53 -31.35 4.22
CA PHE A 331 3.90 -31.57 5.53
C PHE A 331 3.49 -33.03 5.76
N ASP A 332 3.13 -33.77 4.72
CA ASP A 332 2.91 -35.22 4.77
C ASP A 332 4.19 -35.94 5.23
N SER A 333 5.37 -35.51 4.76
CA SER A 333 6.67 -36.06 5.20
C SER A 333 6.99 -35.78 6.68
N LEU A 334 6.32 -34.80 7.29
CA LEU A 334 6.43 -34.48 8.72
C LEU A 334 5.40 -35.22 9.58
N GLY A 335 4.54 -36.03 8.96
CA GLY A 335 3.48 -36.77 9.64
C GLY A 335 2.23 -35.93 9.89
N PHE A 336 1.93 -34.99 9.01
CA PHE A 336 0.64 -34.29 9.00
C PHE A 336 -0.07 -34.57 7.69
N ALA A 337 -1.30 -35.08 7.75
CA ALA A 337 -2.09 -35.38 6.56
C ALA A 337 -3.30 -34.45 6.48
N CYS A 338 -3.52 -33.86 5.29
CA CYS A 338 -4.72 -33.07 5.03
C CYS A 338 -5.95 -34.00 4.88
N PRO A 339 -7.01 -33.86 5.71
CA PRO A 339 -8.20 -34.68 5.61
C PRO A 339 -8.97 -34.41 4.31
N VAL A 340 -9.67 -35.43 3.82
CA VAL A 340 -10.53 -35.31 2.64
C VAL A 340 -11.65 -34.31 2.92
N GLY A 341 -11.78 -33.29 2.07
CA GLY A 341 -12.78 -32.22 2.19
C GLY A 341 -12.37 -31.04 3.09
N ARG A 342 -11.15 -31.05 3.66
CA ARG A 342 -10.58 -29.86 4.31
C ARG A 342 -9.86 -29.00 3.27
N ASP A 343 -10.09 -27.69 3.31
CA ASP A 343 -9.39 -26.75 2.44
C ASP A 343 -7.90 -26.71 2.79
N ILE A 344 -7.04 -26.76 1.75
CA ILE A 344 -5.59 -26.84 1.92
C ILE A 344 -5.03 -25.64 2.68
N ALA A 345 -5.52 -24.43 2.41
CA ALA A 345 -5.03 -23.23 3.08
C ALA A 345 -5.38 -23.22 4.58
N ASP A 346 -6.59 -23.63 4.92
CA ASP A 346 -7.03 -23.82 6.30
C ASP A 346 -6.18 -24.85 7.04
N TYR A 347 -5.94 -26.00 6.41
CA TYR A 347 -5.04 -27.03 6.93
C TYR A 347 -3.65 -26.45 7.24
N LEU A 348 -3.02 -25.77 6.27
CA LEU A 348 -1.69 -25.19 6.42
C LEU A 348 -1.61 -24.15 7.55
N LEU A 349 -2.67 -23.36 7.75
CA LEU A 349 -2.76 -22.37 8.82
C LEU A 349 -2.96 -23.00 10.19
N ASP A 350 -3.72 -24.09 10.26
CA ASP A 350 -3.98 -24.81 11.50
C ASP A 350 -2.72 -25.50 12.03
N LEU A 351 -1.82 -25.95 11.14
CA LEU A 351 -0.52 -26.54 11.52
C LEU A 351 0.33 -25.59 12.38
N GLY A 352 0.16 -24.29 12.19
CA GLY A 352 0.83 -23.28 13.00
C GLY A 352 0.23 -23.07 14.39
N THR A 353 -0.89 -23.72 14.72
CA THR A 353 -1.68 -23.49 15.94
C THR A 353 -1.77 -24.74 16.81
N GLN A 354 -2.56 -24.67 17.88
CA GLN A 354 -2.91 -25.85 18.69
C GLN A 354 -3.79 -26.85 17.91
N GLU A 355 -4.41 -26.45 16.80
CA GLU A 355 -5.28 -27.34 16.01
C GLU A 355 -4.52 -28.37 15.18
N GLN A 356 -3.18 -28.27 15.13
CA GLN A 356 -2.30 -29.23 14.47
C GLN A 356 -2.56 -30.69 14.88
N TYR A 357 -3.04 -30.95 16.12
CA TYR A 357 -3.32 -32.30 16.61
C TYR A 357 -4.37 -33.05 15.78
N ARG A 358 -5.29 -32.34 15.14
CA ARG A 358 -6.34 -32.94 14.31
C ARG A 358 -5.79 -33.59 13.04
N TYR A 359 -4.59 -33.20 12.63
CA TYR A 359 -3.98 -33.59 11.37
C TYR A 359 -2.77 -34.51 11.54
N GLN A 360 -2.38 -34.83 12.77
CA GLN A 360 -1.24 -35.69 13.05
C GLN A 360 -1.57 -37.14 12.65
N THR A 361 -0.69 -37.73 11.85
CA THR A 361 -0.71 -39.17 11.59
C THR A 361 -0.14 -39.92 12.78
N ARG A 362 -0.53 -41.19 12.96
CA ARG A 362 -0.01 -42.02 14.07
C ARG A 362 1.49 -42.26 13.98
N GLU A 363 2.03 -42.22 12.77
CA GLU A 363 3.44 -42.36 12.48
C GLU A 363 4.01 -41.00 12.11
N ALA A 364 5.18 -40.67 12.65
CA ALA A 364 5.95 -39.50 12.30
C ALA A 364 7.19 -39.97 11.52
N PRO A 365 7.18 -39.90 10.17
CA PRO A 365 8.22 -40.50 9.33
C PRO A 365 9.63 -39.96 9.61
N ARG A 366 9.73 -38.72 10.13
CA ARG A 366 10.97 -38.04 10.49
C ARG A 366 11.22 -37.93 12.02
N GLY A 367 10.54 -38.72 12.83
CA GLY A 367 10.77 -38.79 14.28
C GLY A 367 9.63 -38.20 15.11
N LYS A 368 9.75 -36.96 15.59
CA LYS A 368 8.70 -36.31 16.41
C LYS A 368 7.99 -35.25 15.60
N HIS A 369 6.67 -35.17 15.71
CA HIS A 369 5.92 -34.07 15.12
C HIS A 369 6.41 -32.72 15.68
N PRO A 370 6.79 -31.76 14.83
CA PRO A 370 7.09 -30.40 15.29
C PRO A 370 5.86 -29.80 15.97
N ARG A 371 6.09 -29.04 17.04
CA ARG A 371 5.03 -28.42 17.84
C ARG A 371 5.16 -26.92 17.94
N SER A 372 6.40 -26.43 18.01
CA SER A 372 6.67 -24.99 18.11
C SER A 372 7.00 -24.38 16.75
N PRO A 373 6.70 -23.09 16.52
CA PRO A 373 7.07 -22.40 15.27
C PRO A 373 8.57 -22.54 14.94
N LYS A 374 9.41 -22.50 15.98
CA LYS A 374 10.87 -22.67 15.85
C LYS A 374 11.25 -24.09 15.39
N GLU A 375 10.60 -25.13 15.90
CA GLU A 375 10.83 -26.51 15.44
C GLU A 375 10.48 -26.66 13.96
N PHE A 376 9.36 -26.09 13.50
CA PHE A 376 9.03 -26.07 12.07
C PHE A 376 10.11 -25.38 11.24
N ALA A 377 10.60 -24.22 11.67
CA ALA A 377 11.65 -23.49 10.95
C ALA A 377 12.98 -24.27 10.89
N GLU A 378 13.41 -24.91 11.97
CA GLU A 378 14.64 -25.71 11.97
C GLU A 378 14.52 -26.94 11.06
N ILE A 379 13.36 -27.61 11.04
CA ILE A 379 13.12 -28.73 10.13
C ILE A 379 13.07 -28.24 8.68
N PHE A 380 12.46 -27.08 8.41
CA PHE A 380 12.46 -26.48 7.08
C PHE A 380 13.87 -26.19 6.60
N LYS A 381 14.75 -25.62 7.45
CA LYS A 381 16.16 -25.36 7.10
C LYS A 381 16.93 -26.61 6.66
N GLN A 382 16.54 -27.79 7.15
CA GLN A 382 17.14 -29.08 6.79
C GLN A 382 16.52 -29.72 5.54
N SER A 383 15.46 -29.14 4.97
CA SER A 383 14.74 -29.71 3.83
C SER A 383 15.42 -29.42 2.49
N ASP A 384 15.21 -30.32 1.52
CA ASP A 384 15.67 -30.13 0.13
C ASP A 384 15.05 -28.87 -0.52
N ILE A 385 13.83 -28.52 -0.12
CA ILE A 385 13.12 -27.32 -0.58
C ILE A 385 13.86 -26.06 -0.14
N HIS A 386 14.29 -26.01 1.13
CA HIS A 386 15.10 -24.91 1.64
C HIS A 386 16.48 -24.84 0.97
N LEU A 387 17.13 -25.98 0.72
CA LEU A 387 18.38 -26.01 -0.06
C LEU A 387 18.18 -25.49 -1.49
N GLY A 388 17.06 -25.83 -2.14
CA GLY A 388 16.69 -25.28 -3.44
C GLY A 388 16.48 -23.77 -3.40
N MET A 389 15.79 -23.27 -2.37
CA MET A 389 15.60 -21.83 -2.14
C MET A 389 16.94 -21.11 -1.89
N LEU A 390 17.83 -21.67 -1.08
CA LEU A 390 19.16 -21.11 -0.83
C LEU A 390 20.01 -21.07 -2.11
N LYS A 391 19.96 -22.12 -2.94
CA LYS A 391 20.61 -22.12 -4.26
C LYS A 391 20.08 -20.98 -5.16
N ALA A 392 18.77 -20.75 -5.16
CA ALA A 392 18.18 -19.64 -5.92
C ALA A 392 18.56 -18.27 -5.33
N LEU A 393 18.75 -18.18 -4.01
CA LEU A 393 19.16 -16.98 -3.31
C LEU A 393 20.63 -16.61 -3.57
N ASP A 394 21.54 -17.60 -3.58
CA ASP A 394 22.97 -17.42 -3.83
C ASP A 394 23.34 -17.49 -5.33
N ALA A 395 22.41 -17.86 -6.21
CA ALA A 395 22.62 -17.89 -7.66
C ALA A 395 23.00 -16.49 -8.20
N PRO A 396 23.93 -16.38 -9.17
CA PRO A 396 24.30 -15.08 -9.74
C PRO A 396 23.08 -14.39 -10.35
N HIS A 397 23.02 -13.06 -10.21
CA HIS A 397 21.96 -12.28 -10.83
C HIS A 397 22.05 -12.42 -12.34
N GLN A 398 20.90 -12.66 -12.98
CA GLN A 398 20.85 -12.71 -14.43
C GLN A 398 21.26 -11.34 -15.01
N PRO A 399 22.02 -11.30 -16.12
CA PRO A 399 22.50 -10.04 -16.69
C PRO A 399 21.37 -9.06 -17.05
N LYS A 400 20.16 -9.57 -17.30
CA LYS A 400 18.93 -8.80 -17.54
C LYS A 400 18.51 -7.95 -16.32
N LEU A 401 18.62 -8.51 -15.12
CA LEU A 401 18.30 -7.81 -13.86
C LEU A 401 19.30 -6.68 -13.61
N LEU A 402 20.58 -6.92 -13.94
CA LEU A 402 21.63 -5.91 -13.87
C LEU A 402 21.39 -4.78 -14.87
N ALA A 403 21.01 -5.10 -16.11
CA ALA A 403 20.64 -4.09 -17.11
C ALA A 403 19.44 -3.23 -16.68
N THR A 404 18.49 -3.82 -15.94
CA THR A 404 17.34 -3.09 -15.38
C THR A 404 17.77 -2.01 -14.39
N ILE A 405 18.81 -2.28 -13.59
CA ILE A 405 19.34 -1.30 -12.64
C ILE A 405 19.86 -0.06 -13.35
N GLU A 406 20.75 -0.25 -14.33
CA GLU A 406 21.43 0.85 -15.00
C GLU A 406 20.47 1.69 -15.86
N LYS A 407 19.58 1.03 -16.61
CA LYS A 407 18.71 1.70 -17.60
C LYS A 407 17.44 2.28 -16.99
N HIS A 408 16.90 1.61 -15.98
CA HIS A 408 15.60 1.96 -15.39
C HIS A 408 15.75 2.44 -13.94
N MET A 409 16.38 1.69 -13.03
CA MET A 409 16.33 2.04 -11.60
C MET A 409 17.16 3.29 -11.23
N ASN A 410 18.41 3.38 -11.70
CA ASN A 410 19.30 4.50 -11.39
C ASN A 410 18.78 5.87 -11.87
N PRO A 411 18.23 6.00 -13.10
CA PRO A 411 17.72 7.28 -13.59
C PRO A 411 16.35 7.70 -13.04
N THR A 412 15.56 6.79 -12.43
CA THR A 412 14.25 7.15 -11.89
C THR A 412 14.39 8.07 -10.66
N PRO A 413 13.79 9.27 -10.67
CA PRO A 413 13.85 10.18 -9.53
C PRO A 413 12.96 9.72 -8.37
N GLU A 414 13.21 10.20 -7.15
CA GLU A 414 12.34 9.93 -5.99
C GLU A 414 10.90 10.36 -6.23
N PHE A 415 10.67 11.46 -6.94
CA PHE A 415 9.35 11.97 -7.31
C PHE A 415 9.32 12.34 -8.79
N HIS A 416 8.26 11.94 -9.50
CA HIS A 416 8.14 12.24 -10.92
C HIS A 416 7.88 13.73 -11.19
N GLN A 417 6.98 14.36 -10.45
CA GLN A 417 6.65 15.77 -10.62
C GLN A 417 7.67 16.69 -9.95
N GLY A 418 7.86 17.86 -10.58
CA GLY A 418 8.60 18.97 -9.98
C GLY A 418 7.91 19.52 -8.73
N PHE A 419 8.62 20.30 -7.92
CA PHE A 419 8.07 20.84 -6.67
C PHE A 419 6.86 21.75 -6.89
N LEU A 420 6.93 22.67 -7.85
CA LEU A 420 5.84 23.63 -8.14
C LEU A 420 4.62 22.92 -8.75
N GLU A 421 4.86 22.03 -9.70
CA GLU A 421 3.81 21.22 -10.34
C GLU A 421 3.08 20.34 -9.32
N SER A 422 3.82 19.66 -8.44
CA SER A 422 3.27 18.87 -7.35
C SER A 422 2.44 19.72 -6.40
N THR A 423 2.95 20.90 -6.01
CA THR A 423 2.26 21.81 -5.10
C THR A 423 0.96 22.36 -5.73
N MET A 424 1.00 22.74 -7.01
CA MET A 424 -0.19 23.23 -7.73
C MET A 424 -1.26 22.13 -7.88
N SER A 425 -0.86 20.91 -8.24
CA SER A 425 -1.77 19.77 -8.36
C SER A 425 -2.44 19.44 -7.02
N LEU A 426 -1.67 19.46 -5.92
CA LEU A 426 -2.20 19.28 -4.57
C LEU A 426 -3.13 20.41 -4.15
N PHE A 427 -2.80 21.66 -4.48
CA PHE A 427 -3.62 22.83 -4.18
C PHE A 427 -4.98 22.75 -4.86
N ARG A 428 -5.01 22.41 -6.17
CA ARG A 428 -6.25 22.20 -6.92
C ARG A 428 -7.12 21.12 -6.29
N ARG A 429 -6.52 19.99 -5.89
CA ARG A 429 -7.23 18.92 -5.18
C ARG A 429 -7.79 19.42 -3.85
N GLN A 430 -7.02 20.17 -3.07
CA GLN A 430 -7.46 20.63 -1.75
C GLN A 430 -8.63 21.61 -1.84
N LEU A 431 -8.60 22.53 -2.82
CA LEU A 431 -9.72 23.41 -3.09
C LEU A 431 -10.98 22.61 -3.46
N MET A 432 -10.83 21.60 -4.32
CA MET A 432 -11.95 20.74 -4.73
C MET A 432 -12.56 19.99 -3.54
N ILE A 433 -11.74 19.38 -2.67
CA ILE A 433 -12.20 18.66 -1.47
C ILE A 433 -12.95 19.62 -0.53
N THR A 434 -12.36 20.79 -0.27
CA THR A 434 -12.94 21.79 0.64
C THR A 434 -14.29 22.29 0.12
N TYR A 435 -14.38 22.62 -1.17
CA TYR A 435 -15.62 23.09 -1.78
C TYR A 435 -16.71 22.02 -1.84
N ARG A 436 -16.34 20.75 -2.06
CA ARG A 436 -17.30 19.62 -2.09
C ARG A 436 -17.80 19.21 -0.72
N ASN A 437 -17.09 19.57 0.35
CA ASN A 437 -17.57 19.39 1.71
C ASN A 437 -18.66 20.43 2.06
N LYS A 438 -19.82 20.31 1.40
CA LYS A 438 -20.96 21.22 1.58
C LYS A 438 -21.43 21.35 3.04
N PRO A 439 -21.53 20.25 3.84
CA PRO A 439 -21.93 20.37 5.24
C PRO A 439 -20.96 21.25 6.04
N PHE A 440 -19.66 21.11 5.79
CA PHE A 440 -18.63 21.92 6.44
C PHE A 440 -18.75 23.40 6.05
N VAL A 441 -18.80 23.70 4.74
CA VAL A 441 -18.90 25.08 4.23
C VAL A 441 -20.19 25.75 4.72
N PHE A 442 -21.33 25.05 4.63
CA PHE A 442 -22.61 25.58 5.09
C PHE A 442 -22.63 25.82 6.60
N GLY A 443 -22.13 24.86 7.40
CA GLY A 443 -22.02 25.01 8.85
C GLY A 443 -21.18 26.22 9.25
N ARG A 444 -20.08 26.47 8.53
CA ARG A 444 -19.26 27.66 8.73
C ARG A 444 -19.97 28.96 8.35
N LEU A 445 -20.62 29.02 7.19
CA LEU A 445 -21.36 30.22 6.77
C LEU A 445 -22.48 30.57 7.76
N LEU A 446 -23.19 29.56 8.27
CA LEU A 446 -24.21 29.76 9.31
C LEU A 446 -23.60 30.29 10.61
N MET A 447 -22.48 29.70 11.06
CA MET A 447 -21.77 30.15 12.26
C MET A 447 -21.31 31.61 12.16
N ILE A 448 -20.74 31.99 11.01
CA ILE A 448 -20.30 33.38 10.73
C ILE A 448 -21.49 34.33 10.72
N GLY A 449 -22.58 33.97 10.02
CA GLY A 449 -23.78 34.80 10.00
C GLY A 449 -24.38 35.03 11.39
N VAL A 450 -24.49 33.98 12.21
CA VAL A 450 -25.01 34.09 13.59
C VAL A 450 -24.09 34.95 14.45
N MET A 451 -22.77 34.73 14.41
CA MET A 451 -21.82 35.50 15.22
C MET A 451 -21.73 36.96 14.76
N GLY A 452 -21.80 37.21 13.46
CA GLY A 452 -21.89 38.55 12.89
C GLY A 452 -23.12 39.32 13.40
N LEU A 453 -24.30 38.68 13.45
CA LEU A 453 -25.51 39.27 14.01
C LEU A 453 -25.37 39.55 15.52
N LEU A 454 -24.77 38.63 16.28
CA LEU A 454 -24.52 38.81 17.71
C LEU A 454 -23.57 39.99 17.99
N TYR A 455 -22.48 40.12 17.22
CA TYR A 455 -21.57 41.25 17.36
C TYR A 455 -22.22 42.57 16.90
N CYS A 456 -22.98 42.55 15.80
CA CYS A 456 -23.70 43.72 15.30
C CYS A 456 -24.71 44.26 16.34
N SER A 457 -25.43 43.36 17.03
CA SER A 457 -26.38 43.73 18.08
C SER A 457 -25.72 44.17 19.39
N THR A 458 -24.64 43.49 19.81
CA THR A 458 -23.93 43.79 21.07
C THR A 458 -23.18 45.12 20.99
N PHE A 459 -22.54 45.39 19.85
CA PHE A 459 -21.73 46.60 19.63
C PHE A 459 -22.43 47.60 18.71
N TYR A 460 -23.77 47.59 18.67
CA TYR A 460 -24.54 48.47 17.81
C TYR A 460 -24.28 49.94 18.16
N LYS A 461 -23.77 50.72 17.20
CA LYS A 461 -23.49 52.16 17.35
C LYS A 461 -22.70 52.50 18.64
N PHE A 462 -21.68 51.72 18.96
CA PHE A 462 -20.81 52.03 20.10
C PHE A 462 -20.06 53.36 19.92
N ASP A 463 -19.72 54.02 21.03
CA ASP A 463 -18.98 55.29 21.02
C ASP A 463 -17.47 55.04 20.78
N PRO A 464 -16.88 55.55 19.68
CA PRO A 464 -15.47 55.34 19.37
C PRO A 464 -14.51 56.05 20.34
N THR A 465 -14.99 56.96 21.19
CA THR A 465 -14.17 57.57 22.25
C THR A 465 -13.90 56.60 23.41
N GLN A 466 -14.70 55.54 23.55
CA GLN A 466 -14.49 54.49 24.54
C GLN A 466 -13.47 53.47 24.04
N VAL A 467 -12.20 53.75 24.30
CA VAL A 467 -11.06 52.91 23.86
C VAL A 467 -11.20 51.44 24.29
N SER A 468 -11.75 51.18 25.48
CA SER A 468 -11.99 49.82 25.98
C SER A 468 -12.97 49.03 25.10
N VAL A 469 -14.03 49.67 24.61
CA VAL A 469 -15.04 49.04 23.74
C VAL A 469 -14.45 48.80 22.35
N VAL A 470 -13.71 49.77 21.79
CA VAL A 470 -12.99 49.62 20.52
C VAL A 470 -12.04 48.40 20.58
N MET A 471 -11.24 48.31 21.64
CA MET A 471 -10.32 47.19 21.85
C MET A 471 -11.07 45.87 22.02
N GLY A 472 -12.20 45.87 22.73
CA GLY A 472 -13.06 44.69 22.90
C GLY A 472 -13.64 44.17 21.58
N VAL A 473 -14.07 45.06 20.68
CA VAL A 473 -14.57 44.70 19.34
C VAL A 473 -13.46 44.09 18.50
N ILE A 474 -12.30 44.74 18.42
CA ILE A 474 -11.15 44.24 17.66
C ILE A 474 -10.71 42.87 18.19
N PHE A 475 -10.59 42.74 19.51
CA PHE A 475 -10.23 41.48 20.16
C PHE A 475 -11.24 40.37 19.84
N SER A 476 -12.54 40.65 19.97
CA SER A 476 -13.60 39.66 19.70
C SER A 476 -13.60 39.21 18.24
N SER A 477 -13.43 40.12 17.29
CA SER A 477 -13.36 39.80 15.86
C SER A 477 -12.15 38.94 15.51
N ILE A 478 -10.96 39.28 16.04
CA ILE A 478 -9.75 38.49 15.83
C ILE A 478 -9.87 37.11 16.49
N MET A 479 -10.40 37.06 17.72
CA MET A 479 -10.59 35.81 18.47
C MET A 479 -11.57 34.88 17.75
N PHE A 480 -12.66 35.41 17.20
CA PHE A 480 -13.63 34.63 16.43
C PHE A 480 -13.00 33.99 15.19
N LEU A 481 -12.28 34.77 14.37
CA LEU A 481 -11.60 34.24 13.18
C LEU A 481 -10.56 33.17 13.55
N SER A 482 -9.82 33.38 14.63
CA SER A 482 -8.82 32.43 15.13
C SER A 482 -9.44 31.12 15.63
N MET A 483 -10.47 31.20 16.48
CA MET A 483 -11.16 30.03 17.01
C MET A 483 -11.95 29.28 15.93
N GLY A 484 -12.49 29.98 14.93
CA GLY A 484 -13.19 29.35 13.81
C GLY A 484 -12.32 28.36 13.02
N GLN A 485 -10.99 28.50 13.05
CA GLN A 485 -10.07 27.55 12.41
C GLN A 485 -9.87 26.24 13.17
N SER A 486 -10.18 26.18 14.48
CA SER A 486 -10.02 24.95 15.26
C SER A 486 -10.95 23.83 14.80
N SER A 487 -12.06 24.15 14.13
CA SER A 487 -13.00 23.16 13.57
C SER A 487 -12.41 22.32 12.44
N GLN A 488 -11.26 22.71 11.87
CA GLN A 488 -10.55 21.94 10.84
C GLN A 488 -9.67 20.82 11.40
N VAL A 489 -9.37 20.83 12.71
CA VAL A 489 -8.48 19.83 13.32
C VAL A 489 -8.95 18.39 13.08
N PRO A 490 -10.25 18.04 13.27
CA PRO A 490 -10.74 16.69 12.96
C PRO A 490 -10.58 16.32 11.48
N THR A 491 -10.80 17.26 10.56
CA THR A 491 -10.61 17.06 9.13
C THR A 491 -9.15 16.69 8.82
N TYR A 492 -8.19 17.44 9.36
CA TYR A 492 -6.76 17.13 9.16
C TYR A 492 -6.35 15.80 9.79
N LEU A 493 -6.91 15.45 10.96
CA LEU A 493 -6.67 14.16 11.59
C LEU A 493 -7.18 13.00 10.73
N ALA A 494 -8.33 13.15 10.08
CA ALA A 494 -8.88 12.15 9.17
C ALA A 494 -8.06 12.01 7.88
N GLU A 495 -7.57 13.13 7.32
CA GLU A 495 -6.77 13.13 6.10
C GLU A 495 -5.35 12.56 6.30
N ARG A 496 -4.84 12.57 7.54
CA ARG A 496 -3.46 12.18 7.86
C ARG A 496 -3.11 10.76 7.41
N ASP A 497 -4.04 9.82 7.56
CA ASP A 497 -3.81 8.43 7.15
C ASP A 497 -3.64 8.32 5.63
N ILE A 498 -4.39 9.13 4.87
CA ILE A 498 -4.30 9.20 3.40
C ILE A 498 -2.97 9.83 3.00
N PHE A 499 -2.56 10.89 3.69
CA PHE A 499 -1.25 11.52 3.51
C PHE A 499 -0.12 10.51 3.71
N TYR A 500 -0.10 9.75 4.82
CA TYR A 500 0.96 8.78 5.07
C TYR A 500 1.00 7.67 4.02
N LYS A 501 -0.16 7.20 3.56
CA LYS A 501 -0.26 6.22 2.46
C LYS A 501 0.39 6.75 1.18
N GLN A 502 -0.02 7.94 0.72
CA GLN A 502 0.46 8.54 -0.53
C GLN A 502 1.91 9.01 -0.44
N ARG A 503 2.33 9.58 0.71
CA ARG A 503 3.71 10.01 0.95
C ARG A 503 4.64 8.82 0.99
N GLY A 504 4.26 7.72 1.65
CA GLY A 504 5.06 6.50 1.62
C GLY A 504 5.26 5.97 0.20
N ALA A 505 4.31 6.23 -0.70
CA ALA A 505 4.38 5.83 -2.11
C ALA A 505 5.11 6.82 -3.00
N ASN A 506 5.73 7.83 -2.41
CA ASN A 506 6.41 8.90 -3.13
C ASN A 506 5.54 9.56 -4.20
N PHE A 507 4.25 9.73 -3.94
CA PHE A 507 3.41 10.52 -4.84
C PHE A 507 3.90 11.96 -4.85
N TYR A 508 4.14 12.53 -3.66
CA TYR A 508 4.56 13.92 -3.52
C TYR A 508 5.40 14.15 -2.27
N ARG A 509 6.10 15.29 -2.26
CA ARG A 509 6.92 15.74 -1.13
C ARG A 509 6.04 16.23 0.01
N THR A 510 6.50 16.04 1.25
CA THR A 510 5.82 16.56 2.45
C THR A 510 5.67 18.08 2.39
N ALA A 511 6.72 18.79 1.96
CA ALA A 511 6.68 20.25 1.84
C ALA A 511 5.62 20.73 0.84
N SER A 512 5.49 20.06 -0.32
CA SER A 512 4.46 20.39 -1.32
C SER A 512 3.05 20.20 -0.77
N TYR A 513 2.83 19.13 0.01
CA TYR A 513 1.53 18.90 0.68
C TYR A 513 1.22 19.96 1.74
N VAL A 514 2.17 20.26 2.63
CA VAL A 514 1.97 21.26 3.70
C VAL A 514 1.69 22.64 3.11
N LEU A 515 2.45 23.05 2.08
CA LEU A 515 2.22 24.33 1.40
C LEU A 515 0.86 24.37 0.69
N ALA A 516 0.53 23.33 -0.07
CA ALA A 516 -0.76 23.26 -0.77
C ALA A 516 -1.95 23.29 0.20
N GLN A 517 -1.85 22.57 1.32
CA GLN A 517 -2.87 22.57 2.38
C GLN A 517 -3.01 23.95 3.04
N SER A 518 -1.89 24.59 3.36
CA SER A 518 -1.88 25.91 4.02
C SER A 518 -2.45 27.00 3.10
N VAL A 519 -2.01 27.04 1.84
CA VAL A 519 -2.49 28.00 0.84
C VAL A 519 -3.94 27.72 0.43
N GLY A 520 -4.35 26.45 0.42
CA GLY A 520 -5.72 26.02 0.13
C GLY A 520 -6.79 26.64 1.03
N GLN A 521 -6.44 27.04 2.25
CA GLN A 521 -7.37 27.67 3.19
C GLN A 521 -7.55 29.18 2.94
N ILE A 522 -6.60 29.83 2.26
CA ILE A 522 -6.61 31.29 2.09
C ILE A 522 -7.88 31.79 1.39
N PRO A 523 -8.35 31.20 0.27
CA PRO A 523 -9.56 31.68 -0.39
C PRO A 523 -10.81 31.59 0.50
N LEU A 524 -10.94 30.51 1.28
CA LEU A 524 -12.04 30.35 2.22
C LEU A 524 -11.93 31.37 3.35
N ALA A 525 -10.76 31.54 3.96
CA ALA A 525 -10.54 32.51 5.02
C ALA A 525 -10.81 33.97 4.58
N ILE A 526 -10.45 34.33 3.34
CA ILE A 526 -10.78 35.64 2.77
C ILE A 526 -12.30 35.79 2.63
N ALA A 527 -12.99 34.79 2.09
CA ALA A 527 -14.44 34.83 1.98
C ALA A 527 -15.12 34.95 3.36
N GLU A 528 -14.65 34.20 4.36
CA GLU A 528 -15.14 34.25 5.74
C GLU A 528 -14.88 35.60 6.42
N THR A 529 -13.83 36.31 6.03
CA THR A 529 -13.51 37.65 6.58
C THR A 529 -14.35 38.75 5.94
N LEU A 530 -14.77 38.54 4.69
CA LEU A 530 -15.60 39.51 3.93
C LEU A 530 -17.08 39.43 4.27
N ILE A 531 -17.57 38.24 4.66
CA ILE A 531 -18.95 37.98 5.10
C ILE A 531 -19.08 38.40 6.56
#